data_AF-A0A9D5PHC7-F1
#
_entry.id   AF-A0A9D5PHC7-F1
#
_cell.length_a   1.000
_cell.length_b   1.000
_cell.length_c   1.000
_cell.angle_alpha   90.00
_cell.angle_beta   90.00
_cell.angle_gamma   90.00
#
_symmetry.space_group_name_H-M   'P 1'
#
loop_
_entity.id
_entity.type
_entity.pdbx_description
1 polymer ?
#
loop_
_entity_poly.entity_id
_entity_poly.type
_entity_poly.pdbx_seq_one_letter_code
_entity_poly.pdbx_strand_id
1 'polypeptide(L)'
;MEQANTLGAKAQIDFKCLDSGNCDGVVKFNLAEVCDPEFQAVCPKCHRAYQLDETLRNKLVRMMKLVAAIREAEDILGDSSVAVTVAGAKEVKIPYVLLLTRLNTLITLEFGDRKVDFHLRIEPSSPDTFR
;
A
#
# COMPACT_ATOMS: atom_id res chain seq x y z
N MET A 1 12.06 16.37 -11.65
CA MET A 1 11.66 14.94 -11.64
C MET A 1 12.20 14.19 -10.41
N GLU A 2 12.52 14.87 -9.30
CA GLU A 2 13.29 14.27 -8.19
C GLU A 2 12.45 13.67 -7.06
N GLN A 3 11.16 14.03 -6.92
CA GLN A 3 10.33 13.64 -5.77
C GLN A 3 9.74 12.23 -5.85
N ALA A 4 9.64 11.63 -7.05
CA ALA A 4 9.07 10.29 -7.21
C ALA A 4 9.98 9.19 -6.64
N ASN A 5 11.29 9.41 -6.61
CA ASN A 5 12.27 8.38 -6.25
C ASN A 5 12.35 8.13 -4.74
N THR A 6 12.15 9.18 -3.92
CA THR A 6 12.20 9.07 -2.45
C THR A 6 10.97 8.39 -1.86
N LEU A 7 9.83 8.48 -2.55
CA LEU A 7 8.59 7.83 -2.13
C LEU A 7 8.53 6.36 -2.51
N GLY A 8 9.05 6.01 -3.70
CA GLY A 8 9.12 4.63 -4.16
C GLY A 8 9.76 3.74 -3.11
N ALA A 9 10.99 4.08 -2.67
CA ALA A 9 11.74 3.31 -1.67
C ALA A 9 10.98 2.98 -0.36
N LYS A 10 9.93 3.75 0.00
CA LYS A 10 9.24 3.67 1.30
C LYS A 10 7.90 2.93 1.28
N ALA A 11 7.47 2.38 0.15
CA ALA A 11 6.21 1.64 0.01
C ALA A 11 6.48 0.21 -0.49
N GLN A 12 6.39 -0.77 0.39
CA GLN A 12 6.57 -2.19 0.06
C GLN A 12 5.22 -2.91 -0.03
N ILE A 13 5.11 -3.80 -1.01
CA ILE A 13 3.98 -4.71 -1.15
C ILE A 13 4.47 -6.13 -0.93
N ASP A 14 3.68 -6.89 -0.17
CA ASP A 14 3.88 -8.32 -0.03
C ASP A 14 2.59 -9.14 -0.14
N PHE A 15 2.71 -10.32 -0.75
CA PHE A 15 1.65 -11.33 -0.84
C PHE A 15 2.23 -12.75 -0.77
N LYS A 16 1.41 -13.71 -0.33
CA LYS A 16 1.79 -15.13 -0.30
C LYS A 16 1.82 -15.69 -1.72
N CYS A 17 2.85 -16.49 -2.03
CA CYS A 17 2.95 -17.20 -3.29
C CYS A 17 1.65 -17.97 -3.59
N LEU A 18 1.11 -17.77 -4.79
CA LEU A 18 -0.15 -18.38 -5.24
C LEU A 18 0.05 -19.74 -5.91
N ASP A 19 1.26 -20.28 -5.86
CA ASP A 19 1.59 -21.52 -6.54
C ASP A 19 0.87 -22.74 -5.96
N SER A 20 0.46 -23.66 -6.83
CA SER A 20 -0.30 -24.86 -6.48
C SER A 20 0.55 -25.94 -5.80
N GLY A 21 1.88 -25.84 -5.84
CA GLY A 21 2.81 -26.78 -5.20
C GLY A 21 3.02 -26.57 -3.69
N ASN A 22 2.11 -25.87 -2.99
CA ASN A 22 2.26 -25.49 -1.57
C ASN A 22 3.52 -24.67 -1.26
N CYS A 23 3.88 -23.74 -2.15
CA CYS A 23 4.97 -22.80 -1.88
C CYS A 23 4.59 -21.84 -0.75
N ASP A 24 5.41 -21.81 0.30
CA ASP A 24 5.28 -20.90 1.45
C ASP A 24 6.08 -19.59 1.25
N GLY A 25 6.46 -19.29 0.01
CA GLY A 25 7.19 -18.07 -0.34
C GLY A 25 6.33 -16.82 -0.17
N VAL A 26 6.97 -15.72 0.21
CA VAL A 26 6.36 -14.39 0.22
C VAL A 26 7.00 -13.58 -0.92
N VAL A 27 6.16 -13.16 -1.86
CA VAL A 27 6.59 -12.28 -2.94
C VAL A 27 6.57 -10.86 -2.40
N LYS A 28 7.69 -10.15 -2.54
CA LYS A 28 7.87 -8.79 -2.04
C LYS A 28 8.49 -7.93 -3.12
N PHE A 29 7.98 -6.72 -3.28
CA PHE A 29 8.51 -5.73 -4.21
C PHE A 29 8.12 -4.32 -3.75
N ASN A 30 8.84 -3.35 -4.29
CA ASN A 30 8.57 -1.95 -4.11
C ASN A 30 7.41 -1.51 -5.00
N LEU A 31 6.47 -0.74 -4.46
CA LEU A 31 5.30 -0.31 -5.21
C LEU A 31 5.66 0.55 -6.44
N ALA A 32 6.78 1.27 -6.43
CA ALA A 32 7.25 2.04 -7.59
C ALA A 32 7.68 1.16 -8.77
N GLU A 33 8.12 -0.08 -8.53
CA GLU A 33 8.50 -1.01 -9.61
C GLU A 33 7.30 -1.32 -10.51
N VAL A 34 6.07 -1.21 -10.00
CA VAL A 34 4.83 -1.43 -10.78
C VAL A 34 4.60 -0.34 -11.84
N CYS A 35 5.33 0.78 -11.82
CA CYS A 35 5.30 1.75 -12.91
C CYS A 35 6.05 1.28 -14.16
N ASP A 36 6.98 0.33 -14.04
CA ASP A 36 7.67 -0.25 -15.18
C ASP A 36 6.73 -1.27 -15.88
N PRO A 37 6.33 -1.04 -17.15
CA PRO A 37 5.45 -1.96 -17.88
C PRO A 37 5.98 -3.39 -17.94
N GLU A 38 7.32 -3.56 -17.95
CA GLU A 38 7.99 -4.86 -18.04
C GLU A 38 8.14 -5.54 -16.67
N PHE A 39 7.76 -4.86 -15.58
CA PHE A 39 7.85 -5.42 -14.24
C PHE A 39 6.97 -6.68 -14.10
N GLN A 40 7.59 -7.73 -13.56
CA GLN A 40 6.94 -8.96 -13.12
C GLN A 40 7.35 -9.25 -11.68
N ALA A 41 6.38 -9.58 -10.84
CA ALA A 41 6.68 -10.00 -9.49
C ALA A 41 7.11 -11.47 -9.51
N VAL A 42 8.27 -11.81 -8.94
CA VAL A 42 8.81 -13.17 -8.99
C VAL A 42 8.89 -13.75 -7.58
N CYS A 43 8.37 -14.96 -7.38
CA CYS A 43 8.53 -15.65 -6.11
C CYS A 43 10.00 -16.03 -5.87
N PRO A 44 10.61 -15.65 -4.74
CA PRO A 44 12.01 -15.99 -4.47
C PRO A 44 12.23 -17.48 -4.17
N LYS A 45 11.19 -18.27 -3.88
CA LYS A 45 11.29 -19.71 -3.54
C LYS A 45 11.07 -20.63 -4.74
N CYS A 46 9.95 -20.47 -5.45
CA CYS A 46 9.61 -21.33 -6.58
C CYS A 46 9.88 -20.70 -7.95
N HIS A 47 10.43 -19.47 -7.97
CA HIS A 47 10.72 -18.71 -9.19
C HIS A 47 9.53 -18.47 -10.12
N ARG A 48 8.30 -18.70 -9.64
CA ARG A 48 7.08 -18.40 -10.37
C ARG A 48 6.98 -16.89 -10.59
N ALA A 49 6.88 -16.49 -11.86
CA ALA A 49 6.60 -15.13 -12.26
C ALA A 49 5.09 -14.86 -12.21
N TYR A 50 4.74 -13.66 -11.76
CA TYR A 50 3.39 -13.12 -11.68
C TYR A 50 3.32 -11.88 -12.55
N GLN A 51 2.61 -12.01 -13.66
CA GLN A 51 2.28 -10.86 -14.50
C GLN A 51 1.10 -10.14 -13.88
N LEU A 52 1.28 -8.85 -13.60
CA LEU A 52 0.21 -7.99 -13.11
C LEU A 52 -0.61 -7.53 -14.32
N ASP A 53 -1.88 -7.92 -14.38
CA ASP A 53 -2.78 -7.41 -15.42
C ASP A 53 -2.96 -5.89 -15.31
N GLU A 54 -3.48 -5.27 -16.37
CA GLU A 54 -3.68 -3.82 -16.44
C GLU A 54 -4.58 -3.30 -15.31
N THR A 55 -5.60 -4.06 -14.93
CA THR A 55 -6.55 -3.64 -13.90
C THR A 55 -5.87 -3.57 -12.53
N LEU A 56 -5.12 -4.60 -12.17
CA LEU A 56 -4.35 -4.67 -10.94
C LEU A 56 -3.24 -3.61 -10.94
N ARG A 57 -2.47 -3.51 -12.04
CA ARG A 57 -1.41 -2.50 -12.19
C ARG A 57 -1.97 -1.09 -12.01
N ASN A 58 -3.10 -0.76 -12.63
CA ASN A 58 -3.76 0.54 -12.47
C ASN A 58 -4.16 0.83 -11.02
N LYS A 59 -4.66 -0.17 -10.27
CA LYS A 59 -4.98 -0.02 -8.83
C LYS A 59 -3.71 0.26 -8.01
N LEU A 60 -2.62 -0.46 -8.26
CA LEU A 60 -1.35 -0.28 -7.57
C LEU A 60 -0.72 1.08 -7.87
N VAL A 61 -0.73 1.53 -9.12
CA VAL A 61 -0.28 2.87 -9.51
C VAL A 61 -1.10 3.96 -8.82
N ARG A 62 -2.42 3.82 -8.73
CA ARG A 62 -3.28 4.76 -7.99
C ARG A 62 -2.97 4.76 -6.49
N MET A 63 -2.65 3.60 -5.92
CA MET A 63 -2.22 3.50 -4.53
C MET A 63 -0.94 4.29 -4.30
N MET A 64 0.05 4.18 -5.18
CA MET A 64 1.29 4.96 -5.09
C MET A 64 1.01 6.46 -5.08
N LYS A 65 0.11 6.92 -5.96
CA LYS A 65 -0.31 8.33 -6.02
C LYS A 65 -1.02 8.78 -4.74
N LEU A 66 -1.84 7.92 -4.14
CA LEU A 66 -2.49 8.21 -2.85
C LEU A 66 -1.46 8.39 -1.73
N VAL A 67 -0.45 7.51 -1.67
CA VAL A 67 0.64 7.63 -0.69
C VAL A 67 1.41 8.94 -0.86
N ALA A 68 1.64 9.36 -2.12
CA ALA A 68 2.24 10.65 -2.43
C ALA A 68 1.41 11.81 -1.92
N ALA A 69 0.11 11.82 -2.23
CA ALA A 69 -0.80 12.87 -1.78
C ALA A 69 -0.89 12.96 -0.25
N ILE A 70 -0.91 11.81 0.46
CA ILE A 70 -0.93 11.79 1.94
C ILE A 70 0.33 12.42 2.52
N ARG A 71 1.51 12.13 1.96
CA ARG A 71 2.77 12.71 2.43
C ARG A 71 2.87 14.20 2.11
N GLU A 72 2.40 14.62 0.93
CA GLU A 72 2.36 16.02 0.54
C GLU A 72 1.44 16.84 1.48
N ALA A 73 0.36 16.24 1.95
CA ALA A 73 -0.61 16.85 2.86
C ALA A 73 -0.27 16.67 4.36
N GLU A 74 0.95 16.28 4.72
CA GLU A 74 1.33 15.94 6.11
C GLU A 74 1.00 17.06 7.11
N ASP A 75 1.24 18.32 6.73
CA ASP A 75 0.96 19.50 7.55
C ASP A 75 -0.53 19.63 7.89
N ILE A 76 -1.42 19.53 6.89
CA ILE A 76 -2.85 19.67 7.09
C ILE A 76 -3.46 18.43 7.74
N LEU A 77 -2.91 17.23 7.49
CA LEU A 77 -3.42 15.99 8.07
C LEU A 77 -3.11 15.88 9.57
N GLY A 78 -2.07 16.58 10.05
CA GLY A 78 -1.80 16.75 11.48
C GLY A 78 -2.93 17.44 12.24
N ASP A 79 -3.56 18.44 11.60
CA ASP A 79 -4.60 19.28 12.21
C ASP A 79 -6.03 18.85 11.85
N SER A 80 -6.18 17.84 10.98
CA SER A 80 -7.48 17.44 10.44
C SER A 80 -8.04 16.18 11.10
N SER A 81 -9.36 16.10 11.22
CA SER A 81 -10.08 14.92 11.70
C SER A 81 -11.36 14.71 10.91
N VAL A 82 -11.76 13.45 10.73
CA VAL A 82 -13.10 13.10 10.26
C VAL A 82 -14.01 12.88 11.45
N ALA A 83 -15.15 13.57 11.46
CA ALA A 83 -16.22 13.34 12.42
C ALA A 83 -17.20 12.30 11.86
N VAL A 84 -17.48 11.27 12.64
CA VAL A 84 -18.46 10.23 12.35
C VAL A 84 -19.60 10.32 13.36
N THR A 85 -20.80 10.58 12.87
CA THR A 85 -22.02 10.55 13.69
C THR A 85 -22.63 9.16 13.61
N VAL A 86 -22.70 8.47 14.75
CA VAL A 86 -23.31 7.15 14.86
C VAL A 86 -24.70 7.31 15.46
N ALA A 87 -25.70 6.63 14.89
CA ALA A 87 -27.08 6.72 15.36
C ALA A 87 -27.19 6.36 16.85
N GLY A 88 -27.74 7.29 17.64
CA GLY A 88 -27.89 7.12 19.10
C GLY A 88 -26.61 7.27 19.92
N ALA A 89 -25.47 7.58 19.30
CA ALA A 89 -24.21 7.81 19.99
C ALA A 89 -23.67 9.23 19.78
N LYS A 90 -22.68 9.60 20.59
CA LYS A 90 -21.92 10.85 20.47
C LYS A 90 -21.03 10.81 19.21
N GLU A 91 -20.83 11.97 18.58
CA GLU A 91 -19.87 12.16 17.49
C GLU A 91 -18.48 11.62 17.88
N VAL A 92 -17.89 10.82 16.99
CA VAL A 92 -16.53 10.29 17.11
C VAL A 92 -15.62 11.01 16.13
N LYS A 93 -14.51 11.58 16.61
CA LYS A 93 -13.49 12.20 15.76
C LYS A 93 -12.33 11.24 15.54
N ILE A 94 -12.02 10.95 14.28
CA ILE A 94 -10.91 10.10 13.84
C ILE A 94 -9.84 11.02 13.25
N PRO A 95 -8.68 11.19 13.93
CA PRO A 95 -7.60 12.05 13.44
C PRO A 95 -6.97 11.52 12.16
N TYR A 96 -6.71 12.40 11.18
CA TYR A 96 -6.04 12.00 9.95
C TYR A 96 -4.54 11.74 10.12
N VAL A 97 -3.91 12.24 11.18
CA VAL A 97 -2.52 11.90 11.53
C VAL A 97 -2.28 10.39 11.64
N LEU A 98 -3.31 9.59 11.92
CA LEU A 98 -3.21 8.12 11.90
C LEU A 98 -2.70 7.59 10.55
N LEU A 99 -3.05 8.24 9.44
CA LEU A 99 -2.60 7.88 8.08
C LEU A 99 -1.08 8.08 7.89
N LEU A 100 -0.45 8.96 8.68
CA LEU A 100 0.98 9.29 8.59
C LEU A 100 1.88 8.33 9.40
N THR A 101 1.29 7.64 10.38
CA THR A 101 2.07 6.94 11.43
C THR A 101 2.51 5.53 11.04
N ARG A 102 1.69 4.81 10.28
CA ARG A 102 1.93 3.49 9.67
C ARG A 102 0.68 3.15 8.88
N LEU A 103 0.67 3.50 7.60
CA LEU A 103 -0.40 3.13 6.69
C LEU A 103 -0.26 1.62 6.39
N ASN A 104 -0.66 0.78 7.35
CA ASN A 104 -0.77 -0.67 7.17
C ASN A 104 -2.05 -0.94 6.40
N THR A 105 -2.01 -0.74 5.08
CA THR A 105 -3.18 -0.98 4.24
C THR A 105 -3.22 -2.44 3.86
N LEU A 106 -4.28 -3.11 4.29
CA LEU A 106 -4.70 -4.37 3.72
C LEU A 106 -5.60 -4.08 2.53
N ILE A 107 -5.22 -4.56 1.35
CA ILE A 107 -6.04 -4.44 0.15
C ILE A 107 -6.32 -5.83 -0.39
N THR A 108 -7.59 -6.23 -0.41
CA THR A 108 -8.01 -7.45 -1.10
C THR A 108 -8.27 -7.11 -2.56
N LEU A 109 -7.41 -7.61 -3.46
CA LEU A 109 -7.57 -7.43 -4.91
C LEU A 109 -7.79 -8.78 -5.58
N GLU A 110 -8.53 -8.76 -6.69
CA GLU A 110 -8.64 -9.91 -7.57
C GLU A 110 -7.34 -10.05 -8.38
N PHE A 111 -6.79 -11.27 -8.40
CA PHE A 111 -5.62 -11.67 -9.16
C PHE A 111 -5.98 -12.94 -9.94
N GLY A 112 -6.29 -12.79 -11.23
CA GLY A 112 -6.99 -13.85 -11.96
C GLY A 112 -8.31 -14.22 -11.26
N ASP A 113 -8.54 -15.50 -11.01
CA ASP A 113 -9.76 -16.01 -10.36
C ASP A 113 -9.70 -16.05 -8.81
N ARG A 114 -8.70 -15.40 -8.19
CA ARG A 114 -8.49 -15.45 -6.73
C ARG A 114 -8.52 -14.07 -6.10
N LYS A 115 -9.09 -13.99 -4.90
CA LYS A 115 -8.92 -12.81 -4.02
C LYS A 115 -7.62 -12.96 -3.25
N VAL A 116 -6.77 -11.95 -3.33
CA VAL A 116 -5.45 -11.92 -2.73
C VAL A 116 -5.34 -10.69 -1.84
N ASP A 117 -4.91 -10.92 -0.61
CA ASP A 117 -4.62 -9.88 0.35
C ASP A 117 -3.19 -9.36 0.14
N PHE A 118 -3.11 -8.11 -0.32
CA PHE A 118 -1.87 -7.37 -0.44
C PHE A 118 -1.65 -6.55 0.82
N HIS A 119 -0.48 -6.74 1.43
CA HIS A 119 -0.06 -5.93 2.57
C HIS A 119 0.81 -4.80 2.02
N LEU A 120 0.30 -3.57 2.11
CA LEU A 120 1.07 -2.38 1.83
C LEU A 120 1.69 -1.88 3.14
N ARG A 121 3.01 -1.81 3.17
CA ARG A 121 3.78 -1.27 4.28
C ARG A 121 4.39 0.04 3.86
N ILE A 122 4.03 1.08 4.57
CA ILE A 122 4.55 2.42 4.35
C ILE A 122 5.31 2.86 5.58
N GLU A 123 6.58 3.23 5.37
CA GLU A 123 7.38 3.76 6.47
C GLU A 123 6.82 5.10 6.96
N PRO A 124 6.80 5.36 8.28
CA PRO A 124 6.35 6.63 8.85
C PRO A 124 7.11 7.82 8.24
N SER A 125 6.49 9.00 8.20
CA SER A 125 7.18 10.23 7.83
C SER A 125 8.24 10.66 8.86
N SER A 126 8.04 10.32 10.14
CA SER A 126 8.97 10.55 11.24
C SER A 126 8.85 9.47 12.32
N PRO A 127 9.95 9.08 13.01
CA PRO A 127 9.86 8.24 14.21
C PRO A 127 9.22 8.97 15.42
N ASP A 128 9.12 10.30 15.38
CA ASP A 128 8.61 11.14 16.48
C ASP A 128 7.13 11.57 16.30
N THR A 129 6.37 11.00 15.36
CA THR A 129 4.96 11.40 15.08
C THR A 129 3.99 11.17 16.27
N PHE A 130 4.48 10.62 17.39
CA PHE A 130 3.76 10.55 18.66
C PHE A 130 4.59 11.21 19.78
N ARG A 131 4.40 12.51 19.97
CA ARG A 131 4.65 13.20 21.24
C ARG A 131 3.42 13.99 21.63
#